data_AF-A0A1D3U7D0-F1
#
_entry.id   AF-A0A1D3U7D0-F1
#
_cell.length_a   1.000
_cell.length_b   1.000
_cell.length_c   1.000
_cell.angle_alpha   90.00
_cell.angle_beta   90.00
_cell.angle_gamma   90.00
#
_symmetry.space_group_name_H-M   'P 1'
#
loop_
_entity.id
_entity.type
_entity.pdbx_description
1 polymer ?
#
loop_
_entity_poly.entity_id
_entity_poly.type
_entity_poly.pdbx_seq_one_letter_code
_entity_poly.pdbx_strand_id
1 'polypeptide(L)'
;MYLTVYLFLFAFEFVCTRRAFINVHKNSIVNNKIGGNAPYNKNALYQSSSKVPISQAITKKQIIEEVSMETKESKKTVEKIMNGIFDNIYKHLENNEKIYIHKFGMYYNIFRKKRCIKNMRTKEDIHIESSHMPHFKFSKIFKDLIKVNVKAKKGGSYDEETDMDEENLNMENINESFKENVNERLVY
;
A
#
# COMPACT_ATOMS: atom_id res chain seq x y z
N MET A 1 20.89 59.97 36.71
CA MET A 1 21.35 60.01 35.30
C MET A 1 22.26 58.83 34.90
N TYR A 2 22.61 57.89 35.79
CA TYR A 2 23.40 56.69 35.42
C TYR A 2 22.57 55.46 35.01
N LEU A 3 21.29 55.40 35.39
CA LEU A 3 20.42 54.24 35.12
C LEU A 3 19.98 54.15 33.65
N THR A 4 19.80 55.29 32.97
CA THR A 4 19.38 55.33 31.56
C THR A 4 20.53 55.00 30.60
N VAL A 5 21.79 55.19 31.02
CA VAL A 5 22.97 54.89 30.20
C VAL A 5 23.25 53.38 30.16
N TYR A 6 22.98 52.65 31.26
CA TYR A 6 23.13 51.19 31.31
C TYR A 6 22.10 50.43 30.46
N LEU A 7 20.88 50.95 30.34
CA LEU A 7 19.84 50.34 29.51
C LEU A 7 20.17 50.40 28.01
N PHE A 8 20.85 51.47 27.58
CA PHE A 8 21.31 51.65 26.20
C PHE A 8 22.54 50.78 25.86
N LEU A 9 23.44 50.55 26.82
CA LEU A 9 24.60 49.66 26.64
C LEU A 9 24.20 48.17 26.60
N PHE A 10 23.17 47.76 27.34
CA PHE A 10 22.71 46.35 27.33
C PHE A 10 22.02 45.94 26.01
N ALA A 11 21.39 46.88 25.31
CA ALA A 11 20.70 46.60 24.05
C ALA A 11 21.66 46.42 22.85
N PHE A 12 22.89 46.97 22.91
CA PHE A 12 23.84 46.89 21.81
C PHE A 12 24.56 45.52 21.72
N GLU A 13 24.82 44.86 22.85
CA GLU A 13 25.49 43.54 22.87
C GLU A 13 24.63 42.42 22.29
N PHE A 14 23.29 42.52 22.37
CA PHE A 14 22.38 41.50 21.85
C PHE A 14 22.16 41.58 20.32
N VAL A 15 22.33 42.76 19.71
CA VAL A 15 22.08 42.96 18.28
C VAL A 15 23.27 42.47 17.43
N CYS A 16 24.50 42.59 17.94
CA CYS A 16 25.72 42.15 17.24
C CYS A 16 25.84 40.62 17.18
N THR A 17 25.40 39.91 18.22
CA THR A 17 25.46 38.43 18.28
C THR A 17 24.42 37.75 17.38
N ARG A 18 23.21 38.31 17.24
CA ARG A 18 22.18 37.74 16.34
C ARG A 18 22.47 37.91 14.86
N ARG A 19 23.20 38.96 14.47
CA ARG A 19 23.49 39.26 13.06
C ARG A 19 24.59 38.36 12.47
N ALA A 20 25.52 37.87 13.31
CA ALA A 20 26.58 36.94 12.90
C ALA A 20 26.06 35.50 12.67
N PHE A 21 25.08 35.03 13.46
CA PHE A 21 24.55 33.66 13.33
C PHE A 21 23.72 33.45 12.04
N ILE A 22 23.07 34.50 11.54
CA ILE A 22 22.25 34.43 10.31
C ILE A 22 23.13 34.34 9.05
N ASN A 23 24.34 34.90 9.07
CA ASN A 23 25.23 34.91 7.89
C ASN A 23 26.07 33.63 7.73
N VAL A 24 26.35 32.90 8.82
CA VAL A 24 27.07 31.62 8.75
C VAL A 24 26.19 30.49 8.20
N HIS A 25 24.87 30.53 8.44
CA HIS A 25 23.95 29.48 7.98
C HIS A 25 23.44 29.64 6.54
N LYS A 26 23.52 30.82 5.92
CA LYS A 26 23.10 31.02 4.53
C LYS A 26 24.08 30.44 3.51
N ASN A 27 25.39 30.48 3.78
CA ASN A 27 26.41 30.05 2.82
C ASN A 27 26.62 28.51 2.78
N SER A 28 26.29 27.78 3.86
CA SER A 28 26.28 26.29 3.86
C SER A 28 25.12 25.72 3.03
N ILE A 29 23.98 26.40 2.99
CA ILE A 29 22.77 25.93 2.30
C ILE A 29 22.85 26.16 0.79
N VAL A 30 23.60 27.18 0.33
CA VAL A 30 23.71 27.51 -1.10
C VAL A 30 24.76 26.64 -1.81
N ASN A 31 25.85 26.23 -1.13
CA ASN A 31 26.93 25.47 -1.78
C ASN A 31 26.63 23.97 -1.97
N ASN A 32 25.60 23.41 -1.32
CA ASN A 32 25.18 22.01 -1.51
C ASN A 32 24.09 21.81 -2.57
N LYS A 33 23.69 22.86 -3.29
CA LYS A 33 22.60 22.81 -4.28
C LYS A 33 23.06 22.61 -5.74
N ILE A 34 24.32 22.22 -5.97
CA ILE A 34 24.88 21.95 -7.32
C ILE A 34 25.61 20.58 -7.38
N GLY A 35 25.16 19.60 -6.59
CA GLY A 35 25.59 18.19 -6.71
C GLY A 35 24.55 17.38 -7.50
N GLY A 36 24.98 16.70 -8.57
CA GLY A 36 24.15 16.13 -9.63
C GLY A 36 22.97 15.24 -9.21
N ASN A 37 21.98 15.15 -10.09
CA ASN A 37 20.83 14.25 -10.01
C ASN A 37 21.31 12.79 -9.90
N ALA A 38 21.43 12.28 -8.67
CA ALA A 38 21.61 10.86 -8.43
C ALA A 38 20.35 10.12 -8.90
N PRO A 39 20.47 9.02 -9.68
CA PRO A 39 19.30 8.24 -10.08
C PRO A 39 18.56 7.76 -8.83
N TYR A 40 17.24 7.91 -8.83
CA TYR A 40 16.38 7.54 -7.72
C TYR A 40 16.66 6.07 -7.32
N ASN A 41 17.35 5.88 -6.21
CA ASN A 41 17.60 4.55 -5.69
C ASN A 41 16.32 4.09 -4.97
N LYS A 42 15.47 3.33 -5.67
CA LYS A 42 14.25 2.70 -5.14
C LYS A 42 14.50 1.89 -3.84
N ASN A 43 15.74 1.49 -3.57
CA ASN A 43 16.11 0.74 -2.37
C ASN A 43 16.39 1.62 -1.15
N ALA A 44 16.54 2.95 -1.31
CA ALA A 44 16.82 3.86 -0.19
C ALA A 44 15.59 4.12 0.70
N LEU A 45 14.37 4.00 0.14
CA LEU A 45 13.10 4.13 0.88
C LEU A 45 12.86 3.00 1.89
N TYR A 46 13.63 1.91 1.80
CA TYR A 46 13.52 0.74 2.68
C TYR A 46 14.59 0.71 3.79
N GLN A 47 15.50 1.69 3.85
CA GLN A 47 16.68 1.63 4.73
C GLN A 47 16.55 2.42 6.04
N SER A 48 15.56 3.30 6.19
CA SER A 48 15.48 4.23 7.33
C SER A 48 14.27 4.06 8.27
N SER A 49 13.37 3.11 8.04
CA SER A 49 12.40 2.75 9.08
C SER A 49 13.12 1.88 10.11
N SER A 50 13.20 2.38 11.35
CA SER A 50 13.59 1.65 12.55
C SER A 50 13.32 0.16 12.40
N LYS A 51 14.36 -0.68 12.48
CA LYS A 51 14.31 -2.14 12.35
C LYS A 51 13.11 -2.70 13.12
N VAL A 52 11.98 -2.87 12.44
CA VAL A 52 11.06 -3.95 12.78
C VAL A 52 11.90 -5.21 12.54
N PRO A 53 12.08 -6.08 13.53
CA PRO A 53 12.79 -7.32 13.28
C PRO A 53 12.10 -7.97 12.08
N ILE A 54 12.87 -8.34 11.05
CA ILE A 54 12.38 -9.13 9.91
C ILE A 54 12.06 -10.52 10.49
N SER A 55 10.99 -10.62 11.27
CA SER A 55 10.42 -11.88 11.68
C SER A 55 9.67 -12.41 10.46
N GLN A 56 10.39 -13.15 9.61
CA GLN A 56 9.87 -13.99 8.52
C GLN A 56 8.72 -13.39 7.69
N ALA A 57 9.05 -12.51 6.75
CA ALA A 57 8.14 -12.26 5.63
C ALA A 57 8.19 -13.45 4.66
N ILE A 58 7.06 -14.14 4.48
CA ILE A 58 6.96 -15.26 3.51
C ILE A 58 6.97 -14.69 2.10
N THR A 59 7.85 -15.23 1.25
CA THR A 59 7.98 -14.83 -0.16
C THR A 59 7.26 -15.80 -1.09
N LYS A 60 6.91 -15.33 -2.30
CA LYS A 60 6.32 -16.18 -3.36
C LYS A 60 7.10 -17.48 -3.59
N LYS A 61 8.44 -17.42 -3.55
CA LYS A 61 9.30 -18.60 -3.74
C LYS A 61 9.10 -19.66 -2.66
N GLN A 62 8.93 -19.23 -1.40
CA GLN A 62 8.67 -20.14 -0.29
C GLN A 62 7.30 -20.80 -0.42
N ILE A 63 6.26 -20.05 -0.80
CA ILE A 63 4.93 -20.61 -1.08
C ILE A 63 4.99 -21.63 -2.23
N ILE A 64 5.73 -21.34 -3.30
CA ILE A 64 5.91 -22.28 -4.42
C ILE A 64 6.59 -23.57 -3.94
N GLU A 65 7.58 -23.46 -3.05
CA GLU A 65 8.26 -24.61 -2.49
C GLU A 65 7.34 -25.44 -1.58
N GLU A 66 6.58 -24.81 -0.70
CA GLU A 66 5.57 -25.46 0.16
C GLU A 66 4.54 -26.21 -0.68
N VAL A 67 3.93 -25.53 -1.66
CA VAL A 67 2.92 -26.14 -2.54
C VAL A 67 3.52 -27.28 -3.39
N SER A 68 4.76 -27.11 -3.87
CA SER A 68 5.47 -28.17 -4.61
C SER A 68 5.70 -29.41 -3.74
N MET A 69 6.02 -29.24 -2.46
CA MET A 69 6.16 -30.36 -1.51
C MET A 69 4.82 -31.05 -1.22
N GLU A 70 3.74 -30.28 -1.03
CA GLU A 70 2.40 -30.81 -0.75
C GLU A 70 1.80 -31.56 -1.95
N THR A 71 1.92 -30.99 -3.14
CA THR A 71 1.33 -31.54 -4.39
C THR A 71 2.24 -32.56 -5.07
N LYS A 72 3.52 -32.64 -4.68
CA LYS A 72 4.60 -33.40 -5.35
C LYS A 72 4.81 -33.01 -6.81
N GLU A 73 4.35 -31.82 -7.20
CA GLU A 73 4.55 -31.27 -8.53
C GLU A 73 5.89 -30.53 -8.65
N SER A 74 6.37 -30.36 -9.88
CA SER A 74 7.62 -29.61 -10.10
C SER A 74 7.46 -28.14 -9.73
N LYS A 75 8.48 -27.54 -9.09
CA LYS A 75 8.52 -26.11 -8.75
C LYS A 75 8.22 -25.21 -9.95
N LYS A 76 8.69 -25.59 -11.15
CA LYS A 76 8.45 -24.86 -12.40
C LYS A 76 6.97 -24.90 -12.81
N THR A 77 6.31 -26.05 -12.62
CA THR A 77 4.88 -26.21 -12.91
C THR A 77 4.06 -25.35 -11.96
N VAL A 78 4.34 -25.44 -10.65
CA VAL A 78 3.64 -24.65 -9.62
C VAL A 78 3.82 -23.15 -9.85
N GLU A 79 5.02 -22.70 -10.21
CA GLU A 79 5.27 -21.29 -10.55
C GLU A 79 4.42 -20.81 -11.73
N LYS A 80 4.31 -21.62 -12.80
CA LYS A 80 3.46 -21.31 -13.96
C LYS A 80 1.99 -21.22 -13.57
N ILE A 81 1.49 -22.15 -12.77
CA ILE A 81 0.10 -22.14 -12.29
C ILE A 81 -0.15 -20.88 -11.47
N MET A 82 0.74 -20.55 -10.53
CA MET A 82 0.59 -19.37 -9.68
C MET A 82 0.58 -18.07 -10.50
N ASN A 83 1.44 -17.96 -11.51
CA ASN A 83 1.43 -16.82 -12.44
C ASN A 83 0.10 -16.75 -13.20
N GLY A 84 -0.36 -17.87 -13.76
CA GLY A 84 -1.62 -17.92 -14.50
C GLY A 84 -2.84 -17.52 -13.66
N ILE A 85 -2.86 -17.84 -12.36
CA ILE A 85 -3.93 -17.39 -11.46
C ILE A 85 -3.92 -15.86 -11.34
N PHE A 86 -2.76 -15.24 -11.09
CA PHE A 86 -2.65 -13.80 -10.97
C PHE A 86 -2.96 -13.08 -12.28
N ASP A 87 -2.48 -13.59 -13.41
CA ASP A 87 -2.74 -13.03 -14.73
C ASP A 87 -4.24 -13.02 -15.06
N ASN A 88 -4.96 -14.09 -14.71
CA ASN A 88 -6.42 -14.11 -14.85
C ASN A 88 -7.11 -13.11 -13.92
N ILE A 89 -6.65 -12.97 -12.67
CA ILE A 89 -7.17 -11.95 -11.76
C ILE A 89 -7.00 -10.55 -12.35
N TYR A 90 -5.82 -10.23 -12.90
CA TYR A 90 -5.58 -8.94 -13.53
C TYR A 90 -6.50 -8.70 -14.73
N LYS A 91 -6.64 -9.69 -15.60
CA LYS A 91 -7.48 -9.60 -16.80
C LYS A 91 -8.94 -9.32 -16.47
N HIS A 92 -9.50 -10.04 -15.50
CA HIS A 92 -10.90 -9.83 -15.10
C HIS A 92 -11.10 -8.49 -14.39
N LEU A 93 -10.13 -8.04 -13.57
CA LEU A 93 -10.20 -6.72 -12.93
C LEU A 93 -10.06 -5.57 -13.94
N GLU A 94 -9.28 -5.73 -15.00
CA GLU A 94 -9.20 -4.74 -16.09
C GLU A 94 -10.57 -4.51 -16.75
N ASN A 95 -11.36 -5.58 -16.91
CA ASN A 95 -12.73 -5.52 -17.41
C ASN A 95 -13.76 -5.02 -16.38
N ASN A 96 -13.34 -4.60 -15.18
CA ASN A 96 -14.21 -4.28 -14.05
C ASN A 96 -15.13 -5.44 -13.59
N GLU A 97 -14.73 -6.69 -13.84
CA GLU A 97 -15.46 -7.87 -13.40
C GLU A 97 -15.15 -8.19 -11.93
N LYS A 98 -16.13 -8.77 -11.23
CA LYS A 98 -15.97 -9.23 -9.84
C LYS A 98 -15.59 -10.70 -9.84
N ILE A 99 -14.53 -11.05 -9.11
CA ILE A 99 -14.02 -12.42 -9.02
C ILE A 99 -14.31 -12.94 -7.62
N TYR A 100 -15.01 -14.06 -7.52
CA TYR A 100 -15.31 -14.72 -6.26
C TYR A 100 -14.48 -16.00 -6.14
N ILE A 101 -13.69 -16.10 -5.08
CA ILE A 101 -12.94 -17.31 -4.74
C ILE A 101 -13.53 -17.89 -3.45
N HIS A 102 -14.21 -19.03 -3.60
CA HIS A 102 -14.90 -19.70 -2.50
C HIS A 102 -13.98 -19.93 -1.29
N LYS A 103 -14.49 -19.69 -0.07
CA LYS A 103 -13.75 -19.75 1.21
C LYS A 103 -12.54 -18.82 1.35
N PHE A 104 -12.15 -18.09 0.31
CA PHE A 104 -11.03 -17.16 0.34
C PHE A 104 -11.53 -15.72 0.43
N GLY A 105 -12.22 -15.24 -0.61
CA GLY A 105 -12.70 -13.86 -0.68
C GLY A 105 -13.11 -13.45 -2.08
N MET A 106 -13.23 -12.14 -2.30
CA MET A 106 -13.57 -11.58 -3.60
C MET A 106 -12.67 -10.41 -3.99
N TYR A 107 -12.34 -10.33 -5.28
CA TYR A 107 -11.67 -9.21 -5.91
C TYR A 107 -12.67 -8.38 -6.69
N TYR A 108 -12.61 -7.07 -6.56
CA TYR A 108 -13.49 -6.14 -7.28
C TYR A 108 -12.87 -4.75 -7.35
N ASN A 109 -13.26 -3.96 -8.35
CA ASN A 109 -12.85 -2.57 -8.43
C ASN A 109 -13.80 -1.65 -7.65
N ILE A 110 -13.24 -0.66 -6.97
CA ILE A 110 -13.97 0.43 -6.33
C ILE A 110 -13.72 1.71 -7.11
N PHE A 111 -14.79 2.41 -7.47
CA PHE A 111 -14.68 3.74 -8.07
C PHE A 111 -14.29 4.78 -7.02
N ARG A 112 -13.21 5.52 -7.29
CA ARG A 112 -12.76 6.65 -6.49
C ARG A 112 -13.08 7.94 -7.24
N LYS A 113 -13.81 8.86 -6.60
CA LYS A 113 -14.14 10.18 -7.16
C LYS A 113 -12.90 11.07 -7.18
N LYS A 114 -12.88 12.01 -8.15
CA LYS A 114 -11.87 13.07 -8.22
C LYS A 114 -11.83 13.85 -6.90
N ARG A 115 -10.63 14.13 -6.40
CA ARG A 115 -10.42 14.89 -5.15
C ARG A 115 -9.13 15.69 -5.20
N CYS A 116 -9.09 16.76 -4.42
CA CYS A 116 -7.88 17.58 -4.26
C CYS A 116 -7.23 17.26 -2.92
N ILE A 117 -5.91 17.06 -2.91
CA ILE A 117 -5.11 16.84 -1.70
C ILE A 117 -3.99 17.87 -1.68
N LYS A 118 -3.71 18.41 -0.51
CA LYS A 118 -2.58 19.31 -0.31
C LYS A 118 -1.29 18.53 -0.08
N ASN A 119 -0.24 18.85 -0.83
CA ASN A 119 1.09 18.29 -0.57
C ASN A 119 1.61 18.82 0.77
N MET A 120 1.84 17.94 1.75
CA MET A 120 2.29 18.36 3.09
C MET A 120 3.68 19.03 3.06
N ARG A 121 4.51 18.73 2.06
CA ARG A 121 5.87 19.27 1.92
C ARG A 121 5.90 20.59 1.17
N THR A 122 5.19 20.71 0.05
CA THR A 122 5.23 21.91 -0.82
C THR A 122 4.06 22.87 -0.58
N LYS A 123 3.02 22.45 0.15
CA LYS A 123 1.76 23.18 0.37
C LYS A 123 0.97 23.51 -0.90
N GLU A 124 1.31 22.88 -2.02
CA GLU A 124 0.59 23.00 -3.28
C GLU A 124 -0.57 22.01 -3.34
N ASP A 125 -1.59 22.34 -4.14
CA ASP A 125 -2.77 21.49 -4.32
C ASP A 125 -2.54 20.49 -5.47
N ILE A 126 -2.65 19.20 -5.13
CA ILE A 126 -2.57 18.07 -6.05
C ILE A 126 -3.98 17.61 -6.38
N HIS A 127 -4.32 17.61 -7.66
CA HIS A 127 -5.59 17.12 -8.16
C HIS A 127 -5.43 15.65 -8.56
N ILE A 128 -6.24 14.77 -7.97
CA ILE A 128 -6.27 13.34 -8.30
C ILE A 128 -7.56 13.06 -9.06
N GLU A 129 -7.43 12.55 -10.27
CA GLU A 129 -8.55 12.20 -11.13
C GLU A 129 -9.37 11.03 -10.60
N SER A 130 -10.59 10.87 -11.12
CA SER A 130 -11.40 9.71 -10.79
C SER A 130 -10.81 8.45 -11.40
N SER A 131 -10.70 7.38 -10.62
CA SER A 131 -10.11 6.12 -11.08
C SER A 131 -10.79 4.91 -10.43
N HIS A 132 -10.73 3.78 -11.10
CA HIS A 132 -11.05 2.48 -10.51
C HIS A 132 -9.82 1.94 -9.77
N MET A 133 -10.01 1.49 -8.53
CA MET A 133 -8.96 0.85 -7.74
C MET A 133 -9.35 -0.60 -7.43
N PRO A 134 -8.45 -1.58 -7.64
CA PRO A 134 -8.70 -2.94 -7.22
C PRO A 134 -8.77 -3.03 -5.70
N HIS A 135 -9.70 -3.82 -5.21
CA HIS A 135 -9.93 -4.08 -3.81
C HIS A 135 -10.16 -5.58 -3.60
N PHE A 136 -9.70 -6.09 -2.45
CA PHE A 136 -9.91 -7.47 -2.05
C PHE A 136 -10.64 -7.52 -0.72
N LYS A 137 -11.76 -8.26 -0.65
CA LYS A 137 -12.51 -8.51 0.58
C LYS A 137 -12.42 -9.99 0.94
N PHE A 138 -11.85 -10.27 2.11
CA PHE A 138 -11.81 -11.62 2.66
C PHE A 138 -13.21 -12.15 2.97
N SER A 139 -13.40 -13.44 2.77
CA SER A 139 -14.63 -14.14 3.16
C SER A 139 -14.77 -14.20 4.68
N LYS A 140 -16.01 -14.39 5.17
CA LYS A 140 -16.28 -14.58 6.60
C LYS A 140 -15.51 -15.77 7.17
N ILE A 141 -15.58 -16.91 6.47
CA ILE A 141 -14.87 -18.15 6.81
C ILE A 141 -13.37 -17.90 6.99
N PHE A 142 -12.74 -17.18 6.05
CA PHE A 142 -11.32 -16.88 6.13
C PHE A 142 -10.96 -16.02 7.35
N LYS A 143 -11.75 -14.99 7.64
CA LYS A 143 -11.54 -14.12 8.82
C LYS A 143 -11.68 -14.91 10.12
N ASP A 144 -12.67 -15.79 10.21
CA ASP A 144 -12.94 -16.57 11.42
C ASP A 144 -11.83 -17.58 11.70
N LEU A 145 -11.31 -18.27 10.67
CA LEU A 145 -10.16 -19.16 10.79
C LEU A 145 -8.92 -18.44 11.35
N ILE A 146 -8.66 -17.21 10.91
CA ILE A 146 -7.51 -16.42 11.39
C ILE A 146 -7.71 -15.97 12.84
N LYS A 147 -8.92 -15.49 13.20
CA LYS A 147 -9.22 -15.05 14.56
C LYS A 147 -8.99 -16.17 15.60
N VAL A 148 -9.36 -17.40 15.27
CA VAL A 148 -9.16 -18.56 16.15
C VAL A 148 -7.67 -18.87 16.35
N ASN A 149 -6.89 -18.82 15.26
CA ASN A 149 -5.48 -19.22 15.27
C ASN A 149 -4.55 -18.13 15.83
N VAL A 150 -4.92 -16.86 15.67
CA VAL A 150 -4.17 -15.71 16.18
C VAL A 150 -4.87 -15.20 17.45
N LYS A 151 -4.62 -15.84 18.59
CA LYS A 151 -5.05 -15.28 19.89
C LYS A 151 -4.31 -13.97 20.15
N ALA A 152 -4.94 -12.84 19.84
CA ALA A 152 -4.36 -11.52 20.06
C ALA A 152 -4.36 -11.15 21.56
N LYS A 153 -3.25 -10.53 22.01
CA LYS A 153 -3.23 -9.75 23.25
C LYS A 153 -4.28 -8.64 23.12
N LYS A 154 -5.20 -8.53 24.10
CA LYS A 154 -6.32 -7.59 24.11
C LYS A 154 -5.86 -6.14 23.89
N GLY A 155 -6.48 -5.44 22.94
CA GLY A 155 -6.42 -3.99 22.82
C GLY A 155 -7.13 -3.44 21.58
N GLY A 156 -8.39 -3.00 21.74
CA GLY A 156 -9.09 -2.07 20.85
C GLY A 156 -10.23 -2.65 20.00
N SER A 157 -11.45 -2.17 20.25
CA SER A 157 -12.70 -2.43 19.53
C SER A 157 -12.57 -2.19 18.01
N TYR A 158 -13.06 -3.12 17.19
CA TYR A 158 -13.46 -2.83 15.81
C TYR A 158 -14.97 -3.04 15.76
N ASP A 159 -15.69 -1.94 15.60
CA ASP A 159 -17.13 -1.89 15.62
C ASP A 159 -17.70 -2.71 14.44
N GLU A 160 -18.65 -3.57 14.78
CA GLU A 160 -19.56 -4.19 13.82
C GLU A 160 -20.40 -3.09 13.15
N GLU A 161 -20.64 -3.27 11.84
CA GLU A 161 -21.87 -2.95 11.09
C GLU A 161 -21.56 -2.45 9.67
N THR A 162 -21.79 -3.31 8.67
CA THR A 162 -22.95 -3.14 7.79
C THR A 162 -23.22 -4.48 7.14
N ASP A 163 -24.22 -5.18 7.68
CA ASP A 163 -24.97 -6.19 6.93
C ASP A 163 -25.66 -5.44 5.79
N MET A 164 -25.20 -5.70 4.57
CA MET A 164 -25.95 -5.39 3.35
C MET A 164 -26.13 -6.75 2.68
N ASP A 165 -27.25 -7.37 3.02
CA ASP A 165 -28.00 -8.41 2.32
C ASP A 165 -27.16 -9.41 1.53
N GLU A 166 -26.93 -10.58 2.12
CA GLU A 166 -26.72 -11.82 1.36
C GLU A 166 -28.01 -12.12 0.58
N GLU A 167 -28.26 -11.41 -0.51
CA GLU A 167 -29.07 -11.98 -1.58
C GLU A 167 -28.32 -13.21 -2.09
N ASN A 168 -29.00 -14.34 -1.93
CA ASN A 168 -28.58 -15.68 -2.28
C ASN A 168 -28.03 -15.71 -3.73
N LEU A 169 -26.72 -15.50 -3.90
CA LEU A 169 -26.05 -15.67 -5.18
C LEU A 169 -26.05 -17.16 -5.48
N ASN A 170 -27.06 -17.58 -6.23
CA ASN A 170 -27.23 -18.94 -6.70
C ASN A 170 -25.99 -19.32 -7.55
N MET A 171 -25.01 -19.97 -6.91
CA MET A 171 -23.73 -20.37 -7.49
C MET A 171 -23.86 -21.41 -8.63
N GLU A 172 -25.07 -21.91 -8.87
CA GLU A 172 -25.36 -22.88 -9.92
C GLU A 172 -25.38 -22.25 -11.32
N ASN A 173 -25.68 -20.94 -11.45
CA ASN A 173 -25.87 -20.30 -12.76
C ASN A 173 -24.57 -19.74 -13.40
N ILE A 174 -23.47 -19.65 -12.63
CA ILE A 174 -22.18 -19.14 -13.15
C ILE A 174 -21.39 -20.23 -13.88
N ASN A 175 -21.59 -21.50 -13.50
CA ASN A 175 -20.91 -22.63 -14.12
C ASN A 175 -21.39 -22.92 -15.55
N GLU A 176 -22.59 -22.49 -15.94
CA GLU A 176 -23.11 -22.65 -17.31
C GLU A 176 -22.49 -21.64 -18.28
N SER A 177 -22.38 -20.37 -17.88
CA SER A 177 -21.70 -19.32 -18.69
C SER A 177 -20.22 -19.60 -18.93
N PHE A 178 -19.53 -20.27 -18.00
CA PHE A 178 -18.14 -20.68 -18.18
C PHE A 178 -17.98 -21.81 -19.20
N LYS A 179 -18.96 -22.72 -19.34
CA LYS A 179 -18.94 -23.81 -20.31
C LYS A 179 -19.21 -23.33 -21.74
N GLU A 180 -20.07 -22.34 -21.93
CA GLU A 180 -20.33 -21.74 -23.25
C GLU A 180 -19.08 -21.01 -23.81
N ASN A 181 -18.39 -20.21 -22.98
CA ASN A 181 -17.21 -19.44 -23.40
C ASN A 181 -15.98 -20.31 -23.78
N VAL A 182 -15.88 -21.54 -23.27
CA VAL A 182 -14.81 -22.48 -23.62
C VAL A 182 -15.13 -23.21 -24.94
N ASN A 183 -16.41 -23.53 -25.16
CA ASN A 183 -16.86 -24.26 -26.35
C ASN A 183 -16.82 -23.39 -27.63
N GLU A 184 -17.03 -22.08 -27.54
CA GLU A 184 -16.92 -21.18 -28.71
C GLU A 184 -15.48 -20.98 -29.21
N ARG A 185 -14.47 -21.24 -28.37
CA ARG A 185 -13.04 -21.15 -28.76
C ARG A 185 -12.47 -22.45 -29.35
N LEU A 186 -13.26 -23.53 -29.41
CA LEU A 186 -12.83 -24.85 -29.88
C LEU A 186 -13.55 -25.31 -31.16
N VAL A 187 -14.12 -24.38 -31.93
CA VAL A 187 -14.58 -24.66 -33.29
C VAL A 187 -13.45 -24.30 -34.25
N TYR A 188 -12.91 -25.32 -34.93
CA TYR A 188 -11.90 -25.22 -35.99
C TYR A 188 -12.45 -24.51 -37.23
#